data_AF-A0AA42T4C8-F1
#
_entry.id   AF-A0AA42T4C8-F1
#
_cell.length_a   1.000
_cell.length_b   1.000
_cell.length_c   1.000
_cell.angle_alpha   90.00
_cell.angle_beta   90.00
_cell.angle_gamma   90.00
#
_symmetry.space_group_name_H-M   'P 1'
#
loop_
_entity.id
_entity.type
_entity.pdbx_description
1 polymer ?
#
loop_
_entity_poly.entity_id
_entity_poly.type
_entity_poly.pdbx_seq_one_letter_code
_entity_poly.pdbx_strand_id
1 'polypeptide(L)'
;MSGATSTVKRVAATTAGSCVKASFGNKTENGSSRLLRSLDELNPALDQPLGFTMCYMTVISTTSEADLTLLNTPLMQFSRSISGVPEAELLQYPQKWFLGSKDGCSCGFRHLDRGSADLGFSQPVDWWPEDQEDIDATLQALEVFRSILAGGHDLDCIDAWCNDKKEPPILVGEISVNLQEMEASSFRFFEGYRFEFVAGA
;
A
#
# COMPACT_ATOMS: atom_id res chain seq x y z
N MET A 1 4.52 30.12 38.56
CA MET A 1 5.56 30.04 37.52
C MET A 1 6.54 28.96 37.93
N SER A 2 6.47 27.79 37.31
CA SER A 2 7.51 26.76 37.44
C SER A 2 7.49 25.97 36.14
N GLY A 3 8.40 26.35 35.23
CA GLY A 3 8.66 25.61 34.01
C GLY A 3 9.75 24.59 34.28
N ALA A 4 9.44 23.32 34.01
CA ALA A 4 10.44 22.25 33.98
C ALA A 4 10.61 21.83 32.51
N THR A 5 11.75 22.24 31.95
CA THR A 5 12.20 21.96 30.59
C THR A 5 12.67 20.50 30.49
N SER A 6 12.02 19.73 29.63
CA SER A 6 12.41 18.35 29.31
C SER A 6 13.65 18.33 28.41
N THR A 7 14.67 17.56 28.79
CA THR A 7 15.95 17.41 28.09
C THR A 7 15.87 16.23 27.13
N VAL A 8 15.95 16.51 25.82
CA VAL A 8 16.04 15.50 24.75
C VAL A 8 17.50 15.06 24.60
N LYS A 9 17.78 13.77 24.86
CA LYS A 9 19.07 13.13 24.56
C LYS A 9 19.13 12.76 23.06
N ARG A 10 20.06 13.37 22.33
CA ARG A 10 20.49 12.93 20.99
C ARG A 10 21.44 11.74 21.13
N VAL A 11 21.21 10.69 20.36
CA VAL A 11 22.17 9.60 20.16
C VAL A 11 22.74 9.74 18.74
N ALA A 12 24.07 9.75 18.66
CA ALA A 12 24.84 9.94 17.45
C ALA A 12 24.89 8.66 16.61
N ALA A 13 24.67 8.78 15.29
CA ALA A 13 24.92 7.72 14.33
C ALA A 13 26.41 7.72 13.94
N THR A 14 27.06 6.57 14.10
CA THR A 14 28.45 6.32 13.71
C THR A 14 28.48 5.66 12.32
N THR A 15 29.40 6.11 11.48
CA THR A 15 29.66 5.71 10.09
C THR A 15 30.46 4.40 10.00
N ALA A 16 30.23 3.60 8.95
CA ALA A 16 31.24 2.96 8.06
C ALA A 16 30.82 1.57 7.51
N GLY A 17 31.18 1.30 6.23
CA GLY A 17 31.19 -0.03 5.62
C GLY A 17 30.63 -0.04 4.18
N SER A 18 31.32 0.53 3.19
CA SER A 18 32.26 -0.12 2.25
C SER A 18 31.69 -1.19 1.31
N CYS A 19 31.48 -0.72 0.06
CA CYS A 19 31.66 -1.35 -1.25
C CYS A 19 32.36 -2.73 -1.32
N VAL A 20 31.73 -3.69 -2.03
CA VAL A 20 32.43 -4.74 -2.81
C VAL A 20 31.69 -4.97 -4.13
N LYS A 21 32.36 -4.66 -5.24
CA LYS A 21 32.02 -5.12 -6.60
C LYS A 21 32.60 -6.52 -6.79
N ALA A 22 31.82 -7.43 -7.37
CA ALA A 22 32.36 -8.66 -7.95
C ALA A 22 32.11 -8.65 -9.46
N SER A 23 33.20 -8.52 -10.23
CA SER A 23 33.28 -8.88 -11.65
C SER A 23 33.86 -10.28 -11.76
N PHE A 24 33.33 -11.08 -12.68
CA PHE A 24 34.04 -12.19 -13.29
C PHE A 24 33.82 -12.14 -14.80
N GLY A 25 34.90 -11.92 -15.56
CA GLY A 25 35.04 -12.45 -16.93
C GLY A 25 35.62 -13.88 -16.86
N ASN A 26 35.86 -14.64 -17.92
CA ASN A 26 35.87 -14.42 -19.36
C ASN A 26 36.09 -15.82 -20.04
N LYS A 27 36.05 -15.90 -21.39
CA LYS A 27 36.60 -16.95 -22.30
C LYS A 27 35.75 -18.21 -22.62
N THR A 28 35.80 -18.85 -23.80
CA THR A 28 35.95 -18.54 -25.25
C THR A 28 35.79 -19.87 -26.04
N GLU A 29 35.43 -19.78 -27.34
CA GLU A 29 35.79 -20.66 -28.50
C GLU A 29 34.79 -21.70 -29.12
N ASN A 30 34.53 -21.44 -30.43
CA ASN A 30 34.55 -22.31 -31.63
C ASN A 30 33.55 -23.47 -31.91
N GLY A 31 32.87 -23.39 -33.08
CA GLY A 31 32.83 -24.51 -34.04
C GLY A 31 31.48 -25.11 -34.51
N SER A 32 30.90 -24.53 -35.58
CA SER A 32 30.18 -25.15 -36.73
C SER A 32 29.37 -26.48 -36.60
N SER A 33 28.05 -26.43 -36.86
CA SER A 33 27.33 -27.18 -37.92
C SER A 33 25.88 -27.60 -37.54
N ARG A 34 24.93 -27.05 -38.32
CA ARG A 34 23.63 -27.61 -38.76
C ARG A 34 22.53 -28.00 -37.75
N LEU A 35 21.40 -27.32 -37.98
CA LEU A 35 20.01 -27.80 -37.86
C LEU A 35 19.46 -27.99 -36.45
N LEU A 36 19.06 -26.88 -35.81
CA LEU A 36 17.77 -26.81 -35.12
C LEU A 36 17.20 -25.40 -35.35
N ARG A 37 15.98 -25.35 -35.93
CA ARG A 37 15.16 -24.15 -36.03
C ARG A 37 14.87 -23.68 -34.59
N SER A 38 15.56 -22.65 -34.12
CA SER A 38 15.26 -22.00 -32.85
C SER A 38 14.08 -21.05 -33.05
N LEU A 39 13.10 -21.15 -32.15
CA LEU A 39 11.87 -20.36 -32.06
C LEU A 39 12.16 -18.91 -31.61
N ASP A 40 13.09 -18.22 -32.28
CA ASP A 40 13.46 -16.84 -31.94
C ASP A 40 12.67 -15.79 -32.76
N GLU A 41 11.61 -16.20 -33.46
CA GLU A 41 10.65 -15.30 -34.12
C GLU A 41 9.28 -15.27 -33.39
N LEU A 42 9.29 -15.34 -32.06
CA LEU A 42 8.10 -15.03 -31.27
C LEU A 42 8.44 -14.03 -30.15
N ASN A 43 8.14 -12.77 -30.47
CA ASN A 43 7.70 -11.72 -29.53
C ASN A 43 8.79 -10.90 -28.81
N PRO A 44 9.26 -9.76 -29.36
CA PRO A 44 10.07 -8.80 -28.61
C PRO A 44 9.24 -7.90 -27.65
N ALA A 45 8.07 -8.36 -27.17
CA ALA A 45 7.12 -7.51 -26.43
C ALA A 45 7.13 -7.68 -24.90
N LEU A 46 8.18 -8.24 -24.30
CA LEU A 46 8.24 -8.43 -22.83
C LEU A 46 9.49 -7.85 -22.17
N ASP A 47 10.05 -6.79 -22.75
CA ASP A 47 11.02 -5.95 -22.05
C ASP A 47 10.75 -4.47 -22.31
N GLN A 48 9.48 -4.08 -22.16
CA GLN A 48 9.15 -2.70 -21.90
C GLN A 48 9.38 -2.51 -20.40
N PRO A 49 10.26 -1.58 -19.96
CA PRO A 49 10.26 -1.18 -18.57
C PRO A 49 8.84 -0.69 -18.30
N LEU A 50 8.11 -1.38 -17.43
CA LEU A 50 6.84 -0.89 -16.92
C LEU A 50 7.18 0.50 -16.38
N GLY A 51 6.80 1.54 -17.10
CA GLY A 51 6.73 2.87 -16.54
C GLY A 51 5.70 2.74 -15.43
N PHE A 52 6.16 2.44 -14.23
CA PHE A 52 5.33 2.37 -13.05
C PHE A 52 4.77 3.77 -12.89
N THR A 53 3.53 3.95 -13.33
CA THR A 53 2.75 5.13 -12.98
C THR A 53 2.67 5.17 -11.47
N MET A 54 3.18 6.25 -10.90
CA MET A 54 3.11 6.52 -9.47
C MET A 54 1.64 6.49 -9.06
N CYS A 55 1.26 5.49 -8.27
CA CYS A 55 -0.12 5.23 -7.90
C CYS A 55 -0.22 4.91 -6.41
N TYR A 56 -1.37 5.21 -5.83
CA TYR A 56 -1.74 4.69 -4.52
C TYR A 56 -1.93 3.18 -4.60
N MET A 57 -1.45 2.50 -3.56
CA MET A 57 -1.53 1.06 -3.37
C MET A 57 -1.89 0.77 -1.92
N THR A 58 -3.17 0.58 -1.66
CA THR A 58 -3.70 0.23 -0.34
C THR A 58 -3.59 -1.28 -0.14
N VAL A 59 -2.88 -1.67 0.91
CA VAL A 59 -2.74 -3.07 1.34
C VAL A 59 -3.36 -3.24 2.71
N ILE A 60 -4.03 -4.37 2.90
CA ILE A 60 -4.85 -4.66 4.07
C ILE A 60 -4.39 -6.00 4.64
N SER A 61 -4.43 -6.16 5.97
CA SER A 61 -4.40 -7.49 6.56
C SER A 61 -5.47 -7.70 7.61
N THR A 62 -5.92 -8.95 7.75
CA THR A 62 -6.93 -9.34 8.75
C THR A 62 -6.63 -10.71 9.34
N THR A 63 -7.25 -11.02 10.48
CA THR A 63 -7.30 -12.39 11.02
C THR A 63 -8.43 -13.24 10.41
N SER A 64 -9.32 -12.65 9.60
CA SER A 64 -10.38 -13.39 8.91
C SER A 64 -9.85 -14.22 7.74
N GLU A 65 -10.20 -15.52 7.70
CA GLU A 65 -9.87 -16.41 6.59
C GLU A 65 -10.84 -16.31 5.40
N ALA A 66 -11.85 -15.43 5.49
CA ALA A 66 -12.83 -15.24 4.43
C ALA A 66 -12.17 -14.79 3.12
N ASP A 67 -12.72 -15.24 1.99
CA ASP A 67 -12.30 -14.78 0.66
C ASP A 67 -12.94 -13.42 0.35
N LEU A 68 -12.16 -12.35 0.45
CA LEU A 68 -12.64 -10.98 0.19
C LEU A 68 -12.96 -10.73 -1.29
N THR A 69 -12.52 -11.57 -2.23
CA THR A 69 -12.88 -11.40 -3.65
C THR A 69 -14.38 -11.56 -3.90
N LEU A 70 -15.09 -12.24 -2.99
CA LEU A 70 -16.55 -12.38 -3.02
C LEU A 70 -17.28 -11.07 -2.74
N LEU A 71 -16.58 -10.06 -2.22
CA LEU A 71 -17.10 -8.73 -1.91
C LEU A 71 -16.72 -7.69 -2.97
N ASN A 72 -16.09 -8.10 -4.08
CA ASN A 72 -15.71 -7.20 -5.16
C ASN A 72 -16.94 -6.55 -5.81
N THR A 73 -16.79 -5.29 -6.20
CA THR A 73 -17.80 -4.50 -6.90
C THR A 73 -17.17 -3.81 -8.12
N PRO A 74 -17.96 -3.11 -8.96
CA PRO A 74 -17.38 -2.30 -10.03
C PRO A 74 -16.45 -1.17 -9.53
N LEU A 75 -16.60 -0.73 -8.26
CA LEU A 75 -15.82 0.36 -7.69
C LEU A 75 -14.61 -0.11 -6.88
N MET A 76 -14.63 -1.32 -6.32
CA MET A 76 -13.53 -1.85 -5.52
C MET A 76 -13.25 -3.33 -5.78
N GLN A 77 -11.98 -3.72 -5.71
CA GLN A 77 -11.53 -5.08 -5.95
C GLN A 77 -10.47 -5.48 -4.93
N PHE A 78 -10.71 -6.59 -4.23
CA PHE A 78 -9.72 -7.31 -3.44
C PHE A 78 -8.96 -8.30 -4.31
N SER A 79 -7.66 -8.43 -4.04
CA SER A 79 -6.79 -9.42 -4.67
C SER A 79 -5.73 -9.92 -3.70
N ARG A 80 -5.30 -11.18 -3.88
CA ARG A 80 -4.13 -11.74 -3.17
C ARG A 80 -2.80 -11.36 -3.83
N SER A 81 -2.84 -10.72 -4.99
CA SER A 81 -1.64 -10.28 -5.71
C SER A 81 -1.14 -8.95 -5.13
N ILE A 82 -0.27 -9.04 -4.12
CA ILE A 82 0.32 -7.88 -3.42
C ILE A 82 1.75 -7.58 -3.92
N SER A 83 2.21 -8.29 -4.95
CA SER A 83 3.56 -8.13 -5.50
C SER A 83 3.80 -6.68 -5.93
N GLY A 84 4.85 -6.06 -5.41
CA GLY A 84 5.23 -4.69 -5.73
C GLY A 84 4.83 -3.63 -4.70
N VAL A 85 4.25 -4.01 -3.56
CA VAL A 85 3.99 -3.10 -2.43
C VAL A 85 4.84 -3.51 -1.22
N PRO A 86 6.05 -2.95 -1.05
CA PRO A 86 6.95 -3.31 0.06
C PRO A 86 6.30 -3.15 1.45
N GLU A 87 5.42 -2.16 1.61
CA GLU A 87 4.69 -1.86 2.84
C GLU A 87 3.83 -3.04 3.33
N ALA A 88 3.47 -3.99 2.45
CA ALA A 88 2.71 -5.17 2.85
C ALA A 88 3.44 -6.02 3.91
N GLU A 89 4.77 -5.94 4.00
CA GLU A 89 5.54 -6.63 5.04
C GLU A 89 5.29 -6.06 6.44
N LEU A 90 4.83 -4.80 6.53
CA LEU A 90 4.60 -4.07 7.79
C LEU A 90 3.18 -4.30 8.36
N LEU A 91 2.31 -4.98 7.62
CA LEU A 91 0.98 -5.38 8.07
C LEU A 91 1.07 -6.48 9.14
N GLN A 92 0.22 -6.39 10.16
CA GLN A 92 0.31 -7.19 11.39
C GLN A 92 -0.33 -8.58 11.29
N TYR A 93 -1.34 -8.76 10.44
CA TYR A 93 -2.18 -9.96 10.41
C TYR A 93 -1.85 -10.89 9.23
N PRO A 94 -2.17 -12.19 9.34
CA PRO A 94 -1.72 -13.18 8.36
C PRO A 94 -2.42 -13.08 7.00
N GLN A 95 -3.69 -12.67 6.98
CA GLN A 95 -4.48 -12.66 5.74
C GLN A 95 -4.34 -11.32 5.05
N LYS A 96 -3.35 -11.23 4.15
CA LYS A 96 -3.04 -10.00 3.42
C LYS A 96 -3.79 -9.91 2.10
N TRP A 97 -4.17 -8.70 1.73
CA TRP A 97 -4.94 -8.36 0.54
C TRP A 97 -4.47 -7.03 -0.04
N PHE A 98 -4.53 -6.91 -1.36
CA PHE A 98 -4.51 -5.64 -2.06
C PHE A 98 -5.95 -5.15 -2.28
N LEU A 99 -6.19 -3.86 -2.09
CA LEU A 99 -7.46 -3.19 -2.37
C LEU A 99 -7.29 -2.19 -3.51
N GLY A 100 -7.78 -2.54 -4.69
CA GLY A 100 -7.81 -1.66 -5.86
C GLY A 100 -9.19 -1.02 -6.07
N SER A 101 -9.21 0.14 -6.71
CA SER A 101 -10.39 0.77 -7.30
C SER A 101 -10.67 0.19 -8.70
N LYS A 102 -11.66 0.78 -9.38
CA LYS A 102 -11.96 0.54 -10.81
C LYS A 102 -10.74 0.69 -11.75
N ASP A 103 -9.72 1.45 -11.34
CA ASP A 103 -8.54 1.75 -12.16
C ASP A 103 -7.43 0.69 -12.04
N GLY A 104 -7.65 -0.33 -11.20
CA GLY A 104 -6.69 -1.42 -10.95
C GLY A 104 -5.56 -1.06 -9.98
N CYS A 105 -5.39 0.22 -9.65
CA CYS A 105 -4.62 0.71 -8.50
C CYS A 105 -5.59 1.19 -7.41
N SER A 106 -5.11 1.79 -6.33
CA SER A 106 -5.98 2.32 -5.27
C SER A 106 -6.33 3.79 -5.46
N CYS A 107 -5.89 4.47 -6.53
CA CYS A 107 -6.08 5.92 -6.67
C CYS A 107 -7.55 6.40 -6.65
N GLY A 108 -8.51 5.53 -6.97
CA GLY A 108 -9.94 5.85 -6.94
C GLY A 108 -10.58 5.71 -5.56
N PHE A 109 -9.84 6.01 -4.49
CA PHE A 109 -10.38 6.20 -3.14
C PHE A 109 -10.06 7.61 -2.65
N ARG A 110 -10.56 7.98 -1.48
CA ARG A 110 -10.22 9.25 -0.85
C ARG A 110 -8.90 9.14 -0.12
N HIS A 111 -7.89 9.87 -0.60
CA HIS A 111 -6.55 9.89 -0.03
C HIS A 111 -6.16 11.29 0.48
N LEU A 112 -5.26 11.32 1.46
CA LEU A 112 -4.41 12.45 1.75
C LEU A 112 -2.96 12.04 1.52
N ASP A 113 -2.23 12.90 0.82
CA ASP A 113 -0.80 12.74 0.67
C ASP A 113 -0.10 12.83 2.04
N ARG A 114 1.14 12.35 2.09
CA ARG A 114 1.92 12.35 3.34
C ARG A 114 2.09 13.76 3.94
N GLY A 115 2.09 14.79 3.10
CA GLY A 115 2.28 16.18 3.49
C GLY A 115 1.04 16.85 4.10
N SER A 116 -0.15 16.29 3.84
CA SER A 116 -1.45 16.89 4.20
C SER A 116 -2.24 16.06 5.20
N ALA A 117 -1.59 15.10 5.88
CA ALA A 117 -2.24 14.26 6.90
C ALA A 117 -2.80 15.07 8.10
N ASP A 118 -2.35 16.32 8.28
CA ASP A 118 -2.88 17.26 9.26
C ASP A 118 -4.29 17.76 8.96
N LEU A 119 -4.76 17.63 7.71
CA LEU A 119 -6.16 17.87 7.35
C LEU A 119 -7.11 16.83 7.98
N GLY A 120 -6.57 15.64 8.30
CA GLY A 120 -7.25 14.62 9.10
C GLY A 120 -8.50 14.03 8.45
N PHE A 121 -9.36 13.45 9.29
CA PHE A 121 -10.64 12.89 8.86
C PHE A 121 -11.67 14.01 8.73
N SER A 122 -12.19 14.23 7.53
CA SER A 122 -13.14 15.29 7.24
C SER A 122 -14.13 14.91 6.15
N GLN A 123 -15.34 15.44 6.28
CA GLN A 123 -16.36 15.40 5.24
C GLN A 123 -15.86 16.03 3.93
N PRO A 124 -16.39 15.59 2.77
CA PRO A 124 -16.26 16.34 1.53
C PRO A 124 -16.81 17.76 1.70
N VAL A 125 -16.19 18.72 1.02
CA VAL A 125 -16.53 20.15 1.13
C VAL A 125 -16.58 20.80 -0.24
N ASP A 126 -17.48 21.76 -0.44
CA ASP A 126 -17.72 22.37 -1.75
C ASP A 126 -16.48 23.05 -2.36
N TRP A 127 -15.59 23.59 -1.52
CA TRP A 127 -14.38 24.28 -1.97
C TRP A 127 -13.23 23.33 -2.35
N TRP A 128 -13.36 22.04 -2.04
CA TRP A 128 -12.42 20.99 -2.42
C TRP A 128 -13.21 19.79 -2.96
N PRO A 129 -13.66 19.87 -4.22
CA PRO A 129 -14.49 18.83 -4.79
C PRO A 129 -13.70 17.52 -4.90
N GLU A 130 -14.33 16.45 -4.45
CA GLU A 130 -13.86 15.07 -4.58
C GLU A 130 -14.77 14.35 -5.58
N ASP A 131 -14.23 13.36 -6.30
CA ASP A 131 -15.03 12.57 -7.23
C ASP A 131 -16.04 11.71 -6.46
N GLN A 132 -17.28 11.65 -6.95
CA GLN A 132 -18.34 10.91 -6.26
C GLN A 132 -18.07 9.40 -6.29
N GLU A 133 -17.46 8.87 -7.35
CA GLU A 133 -17.10 7.45 -7.41
C GLU A 133 -15.99 7.13 -6.39
N ASP A 134 -15.05 8.05 -6.14
CA ASP A 134 -14.01 7.87 -5.13
C ASP A 134 -14.59 7.87 -3.71
N ILE A 135 -15.57 8.76 -3.46
CA ILE A 135 -16.33 8.77 -2.21
C ILE A 135 -17.06 7.43 -2.04
N ASP A 136 -17.80 7.00 -3.05
CA ASP A 136 -18.61 5.77 -3.00
C ASP A 136 -17.74 4.52 -2.85
N ALA A 137 -16.60 4.45 -3.54
CA ALA A 137 -15.63 3.37 -3.43
C ALA A 137 -15.06 3.29 -2.00
N THR A 138 -14.74 4.44 -1.41
CA THR A 138 -14.22 4.52 -0.03
C THR A 138 -15.28 4.06 0.97
N LEU A 139 -16.53 4.46 0.79
CA LEU A 139 -17.64 4.02 1.65
C LEU A 139 -17.88 2.50 1.55
N GLN A 140 -17.77 1.92 0.36
CA GLN A 140 -17.87 0.47 0.17
C GLN A 140 -16.73 -0.29 0.88
N ALA A 141 -15.50 0.23 0.80
CA ALA A 141 -14.37 -0.36 1.51
C ALA A 141 -14.60 -0.34 3.03
N LEU A 142 -15.09 0.77 3.58
CA LEU A 142 -15.42 0.87 5.00
C LEU A 142 -16.52 -0.08 5.45
N GLU A 143 -17.51 -0.36 4.60
CA GLU A 143 -18.56 -1.32 4.92
C GLU A 143 -17.99 -2.74 5.05
N VAL A 144 -17.07 -3.12 4.18
CA VAL A 144 -16.33 -4.39 4.30
C VAL A 144 -15.52 -4.41 5.59
N PHE A 145 -14.84 -3.31 5.93
CA PHE A 145 -14.02 -3.24 7.14
C PHE A 145 -14.89 -3.41 8.39
N ARG A 146 -16.05 -2.74 8.44
CA ARG A 146 -17.04 -2.92 9.51
C ARG A 146 -17.54 -4.36 9.60
N SER A 147 -17.79 -5.02 8.47
CA SER A 147 -18.23 -6.41 8.45
C SER A 147 -17.16 -7.36 9.03
N ILE A 148 -15.88 -7.15 8.68
CA ILE A 148 -14.76 -7.92 9.23
C ILE A 148 -14.68 -7.74 10.76
N LEU A 149 -14.70 -6.49 11.23
CA LEU A 149 -14.65 -6.17 12.67
C LEU A 149 -15.86 -6.72 13.43
N ALA A 150 -17.06 -6.62 12.85
CA ALA A 150 -18.29 -7.17 13.45
C ALA A 150 -18.25 -8.70 13.55
N GLY A 151 -17.47 -9.37 12.69
CA GLY A 151 -17.16 -10.79 12.79
C GLY A 151 -16.18 -11.15 13.91
N GLY A 152 -15.65 -10.17 14.65
CA GLY A 152 -14.66 -10.37 15.71
C GLY A 152 -13.24 -10.59 15.19
N HIS A 153 -12.96 -10.13 13.96
CA HIS A 153 -11.63 -10.21 13.36
C HIS A 153 -10.92 -8.87 13.43
N ASP A 154 -9.60 -8.94 13.58
CA ASP A 154 -8.74 -7.76 13.56
C ASP A 154 -8.45 -7.34 12.12
N LEU A 155 -8.18 -6.05 11.93
CA LEU A 155 -7.96 -5.46 10.62
C LEU A 155 -6.97 -4.30 10.71
N ASP A 156 -5.96 -4.29 9.85
CA ASP A 156 -5.12 -3.13 9.61
C ASP A 156 -4.99 -2.85 8.11
N CYS A 157 -4.59 -1.62 7.76
CA CYS A 157 -4.19 -1.31 6.40
C CYS A 157 -3.07 -0.29 6.34
N ILE A 158 -2.36 -0.25 5.21
CA ILE A 158 -1.38 0.78 4.89
C ILE A 158 -1.71 1.29 3.50
N ASP A 159 -1.77 2.60 3.37
CA ASP A 159 -1.88 3.27 2.08
C ASP A 159 -0.49 3.70 1.61
N ALA A 160 0.00 3.03 0.57
CA ALA A 160 1.35 3.23 0.05
C ALA A 160 1.34 4.04 -1.24
N TRP A 161 2.39 4.81 -1.45
CA TRP A 161 2.65 5.46 -2.73
C TRP A 161 3.70 4.66 -3.50
N CYS A 162 3.26 3.95 -4.55
CA CYS A 162 4.13 3.13 -5.38
C CYS A 162 5.15 4.03 -6.11
N ASN A 163 6.43 3.90 -5.75
CA ASN A 163 7.50 4.81 -6.17
C ASN A 163 8.81 4.08 -6.51
N ASP A 164 8.71 2.88 -7.09
CA ASP A 164 9.83 1.99 -7.48
C ASP A 164 10.74 1.50 -6.34
N LYS A 165 10.40 1.80 -5.08
CA LYS A 165 11.16 1.32 -3.93
C LYS A 165 10.97 -0.19 -3.77
N LYS A 166 12.08 -0.85 -3.41
CA LYS A 166 12.11 -2.30 -3.16
C LYS A 166 11.97 -2.65 -1.69
N GLU A 167 12.28 -1.71 -0.81
CA GLU A 167 12.25 -1.88 0.65
C GLU A 167 11.12 -1.05 1.23
N PRO A 168 10.42 -1.54 2.27
CA PRO A 168 9.38 -0.78 2.93
C PRO A 168 9.96 0.51 3.52
N PRO A 169 9.36 1.67 3.25
CA PRO A 169 9.75 2.90 3.93
C PRO A 169 9.41 2.81 5.42
N ILE A 170 10.11 3.62 6.21
CA ILE A 170 9.68 3.89 7.58
C ILE A 170 8.34 4.62 7.51
N LEU A 171 7.30 4.02 8.09
CA LEU A 171 5.99 4.64 8.22
C LEU A 171 6.10 5.95 8.99
N VAL A 172 5.23 6.90 8.65
CA VAL A 172 5.10 8.16 9.37
C VAL A 172 4.63 7.89 10.81
N GLY A 173 3.71 6.95 10.96
CA GLY A 173 3.17 6.54 12.23
C GLY A 173 2.05 5.52 12.07
N GLU A 174 1.34 5.32 13.18
CA GLU A 174 0.21 4.41 13.29
C GLU A 174 -1.00 5.17 13.82
N ILE A 175 -2.18 4.87 13.29
CA ILE A 175 -3.43 5.53 13.64
C ILE A 175 -4.43 4.44 14.02
N SER A 176 -4.97 4.52 15.24
CA SER A 176 -6.11 3.69 15.64
C SER A 176 -7.40 4.40 15.21
N VAL A 177 -8.23 3.72 14.43
CA VAL A 177 -9.49 4.25 13.90
C VAL A 177 -10.67 3.42 14.41
N ASN A 178 -11.53 4.06 15.19
CA ASN A 178 -12.80 3.48 15.60
C ASN A 178 -13.87 3.76 14.53
N LEU A 179 -14.22 2.72 13.75
CA LEU A 179 -15.17 2.84 12.63
C LEU A 179 -16.64 3.01 13.07
N GLN A 180 -16.94 2.83 14.36
CA GLN A 180 -18.28 3.05 14.92
C GLN A 180 -18.50 4.50 15.37
N GLU A 181 -17.46 5.16 15.87
CA GLU A 181 -17.53 6.54 16.34
C GLU A 181 -17.28 7.57 15.24
N MET A 182 -16.58 7.15 14.18
CA MET A 182 -16.28 8.00 13.03
C MET A 182 -17.41 7.94 11.99
N GLU A 183 -17.81 9.12 11.51
CA GLU A 183 -18.71 9.23 10.37
C GLU A 183 -18.03 8.67 9.10
N ALA A 184 -18.71 7.78 8.37
CA ALA A 184 -18.11 7.05 7.26
C ALA A 184 -17.52 7.98 6.17
N SER A 185 -18.25 9.04 5.84
CA SER A 185 -17.86 10.05 4.86
C SER A 185 -16.73 10.98 5.33
N SER A 186 -16.26 10.87 6.58
CA SER A 186 -15.07 11.59 7.03
C SER A 186 -13.76 10.85 6.78
N PHE A 187 -13.82 9.54 6.50
CA PHE A 187 -12.62 8.73 6.35
C PHE A 187 -11.87 9.07 5.05
N ARG A 188 -10.55 9.08 5.15
CA ARG A 188 -9.61 9.09 4.03
C ARG A 188 -8.41 8.22 4.40
N PHE A 189 -7.80 7.60 3.42
CA PHE A 189 -6.50 6.96 3.59
C PHE A 189 -5.40 8.01 3.65
N PHE A 190 -4.41 7.83 4.51
CA PHE A 190 -3.28 8.75 4.64
C PHE A 190 -2.01 8.01 4.22
N GLU A 191 -1.31 8.57 3.25
CA GLU A 191 -0.08 7.99 2.73
C GLU A 191 0.95 7.76 3.84
N GLY A 192 1.48 6.54 3.91
CA GLY A 192 2.58 6.19 4.81
C GLY A 192 2.19 6.02 6.27
N TYR A 193 0.90 5.91 6.60
CA TYR A 193 0.41 5.50 7.90
C TYR A 193 -0.10 4.06 7.88
N ARG A 194 0.07 3.35 8.99
CA ARG A 194 -0.69 2.12 9.26
C ARG A 194 -1.95 2.47 10.05
N PHE A 195 -3.09 2.09 9.53
CA PHE A 195 -4.38 2.17 10.20
C PHE A 195 -4.63 0.86 10.93
N GLU A 196 -4.83 0.91 12.23
CA GLU A 196 -5.41 -0.20 13.00
C GLU A 196 -6.88 0.11 13.21
N PHE A 197 -7.77 -0.76 12.75
CA PHE A 197 -9.21 -0.55 12.89
C PHE A 197 -9.75 -1.30 14.10
N VAL A 198 -10.58 -0.63 14.89
CA VAL A 198 -11.22 -1.22 16.06
C VAL A 198 -12.74 -1.14 15.94
N ALA A 199 -13.42 -2.18 16.41
CA ALA A 199 -14.83 -2.07 16.77
C ALA A 199 -14.93 -1.25 18.08
N GLY A 200 -15.95 -0.41 18.21
CA GLY A 200 -16.16 0.38 19.43
C GLY A 200 -16.11 -0.51 20.69
N ALA A 201 -15.43 0.01 21.72
CA ALA A 201 -15.18 -0.68 22.98
C ALA A 201 -16.46 -0.99 23.78
#